data_AF-A0A935KUM8-F1
#
_entry.id   AF-A0A935KUM8-F1
#
_cell.length_a   1.000
_cell.length_b   1.000
_cell.length_c   1.000
_cell.angle_alpha   90.00
_cell.angle_beta   90.00
_cell.angle_gamma   90.00
#
_symmetry.space_group_name_H-M   'P 1'
#
loop_
_entity.id
_entity.type
_entity.pdbx_description
1 polymer ?
#
loop_
_entity_poly.entity_id
_entity_poly.type
_entity_poly.pdbx_seq_one_letter_code
_entity_poly.pdbx_strand_id
1 'polypeptide(L)'
;MRLSTSHQQIILDTVRKIAGAEASVVLFGSRTDDARRGGDIDLLIESPTPPDLLQKALIKNQLEALLQLPVDVIAKNSHAKPSPFQAIALHTGVRLTAPK
;
A
#
# COMPACT_ATOMS: atom_id res chain seq x y z
N MET A 1 -14.65 4.03 -1.96
CA MET A 1 -13.36 3.32 -2.05
C MET A 1 -13.54 2.11 -2.94
N ARG A 2 -12.89 2.10 -4.11
CA ARG A 2 -13.02 1.07 -5.16
C ARG A 2 -12.35 -0.27 -4.88
N LEU A 3 -11.60 -0.37 -3.78
CA LEU A 3 -10.91 -1.58 -3.41
C LEU A 3 -11.88 -2.52 -2.68
N SER A 4 -12.21 -3.66 -3.28
CA SER A 4 -13.06 -4.66 -2.62
C SER A 4 -12.44 -5.10 -1.29
N THR A 5 -13.27 -5.56 -0.37
CA THR A 5 -12.80 -6.09 0.92
C THR A 5 -11.79 -7.22 0.73
N SER A 6 -12.01 -8.09 -0.26
CA SER A 6 -11.08 -9.17 -0.61
C SER A 6 -9.73 -8.64 -1.10
N HIS A 7 -9.71 -7.58 -1.92
CA HIS A 7 -8.46 -6.96 -2.37
C HIS A 7 -7.70 -6.32 -1.20
N GLN A 8 -8.41 -5.65 -0.28
CA GLN A 8 -7.78 -5.10 0.93
C GLN A 8 -7.13 -6.20 1.77
N GLN A 9 -7.80 -7.34 1.94
CA GLN A 9 -7.27 -8.49 2.66
C GLN A 9 -6.00 -9.02 1.98
N ILE A 10 -6.03 -9.24 0.67
CA ILE A 10 -4.87 -9.69 -0.12
C ILE A 10 -3.68 -8.73 0.05
N ILE A 11 -3.93 -7.43 0.02
CA ILE A 11 -2.90 -6.41 0.19
C ILE A 11 -2.29 -6.48 1.58
N LEU A 12 -3.12 -6.50 2.63
CA LEU A 12 -2.67 -6.54 4.01
C LEU A 12 -1.86 -7.80 4.30
N ASP A 13 -2.32 -8.96 3.83
CA ASP A 13 -1.65 -10.23 4.09
C ASP A 13 -0.31 -10.33 3.35
N THR A 14 -0.27 -9.92 2.08
CA THR A 14 0.96 -9.92 1.28
C THR A 14 2.00 -8.99 1.88
N VAL A 15 1.60 -7.77 2.26
CA VAL A 15 2.51 -6.80 2.88
C VAL A 15 3.02 -7.32 4.22
N ARG A 16 2.15 -7.82 5.09
CA ARG A 16 2.57 -8.33 6.42
C ARG A 16 3.49 -9.54 6.31
N LYS A 17 3.26 -10.42 5.33
CA LYS A 17 4.10 -11.59 5.09
C LYS A 17 5.55 -11.21 4.70
N ILE A 18 5.73 -10.10 3.98
CA ILE A 18 7.04 -9.70 3.43
C ILE A 18 7.72 -8.61 4.25
N ALA A 19 6.96 -7.59 4.68
CA ALA A 19 7.45 -6.41 5.40
C ALA A 19 7.29 -6.52 6.93
N GLY A 20 6.74 -7.63 7.43
CA GLY A 20 6.54 -7.92 8.85
C GLY A 20 5.17 -7.53 9.38
N ALA A 21 4.79 -8.09 10.53
CA ALA A 21 3.45 -7.92 11.12
C ALA A 21 3.15 -6.46 11.53
N GLU A 22 4.17 -5.69 11.89
CA GLU A 22 4.08 -4.27 12.25
C GLU A 22 3.87 -3.36 11.03
N ALA A 23 3.96 -3.91 9.81
CA ALA A 23 3.75 -3.14 8.60
C ALA A 23 2.28 -2.73 8.47
N SER A 24 2.10 -1.47 8.13
CA SER A 24 0.80 -0.85 7.93
C SER A 24 0.72 -0.26 6.53
N VAL A 25 -0.49 -0.27 5.96
CA VAL A 25 -0.71 0.06 4.56
C VAL A 25 -1.66 1.24 4.45
N VAL A 26 -1.26 2.24 3.68
CA VAL A 26 -2.08 3.37 3.29
C VAL A 26 -2.27 3.33 1.78
N LEU A 27 -3.52 3.23 1.34
CA LEU A 27 -3.90 3.37 -0.06
C LEU A 27 -4.01 4.86 -0.37
N PHE A 28 -3.29 5.35 -1.37
CA PHE A 28 -3.37 6.75 -1.80
C PHE A 28 -3.58 6.84 -3.32
N GLY A 29 -3.53 8.06 -3.86
CA GLY A 29 -3.57 8.27 -5.31
C GLY A 29 -4.95 8.11 -5.93
N SER A 30 -4.98 7.72 -7.21
CA SER A 30 -6.18 7.79 -8.06
C SER A 30 -7.34 6.87 -7.60
N ARG A 31 -7.03 5.85 -6.79
CA ARG A 31 -8.00 4.86 -6.29
C ARG A 31 -8.67 5.24 -4.96
N THR A 32 -8.39 6.41 -4.41
CA THR A 32 -9.13 6.93 -3.24
C THR A 32 -10.47 7.57 -3.62
N ASP A 33 -10.69 7.89 -4.91
CA ASP A 33 -11.90 8.53 -5.42
C ASP A 33 -12.60 7.62 -6.46
N ASP A 34 -13.85 7.24 -6.17
CA ASP A 34 -14.62 6.31 -6.99
C ASP A 34 -15.04 6.92 -8.35
N ALA A 35 -14.92 8.24 -8.52
CA ALA A 35 -15.30 8.98 -9.72
C ALA A 35 -14.21 9.04 -10.82
N ARG A 36 -12.97 8.63 -10.55
CA ARG A 36 -11.84 8.70 -11.52
C ARG A 36 -11.68 7.42 -12.36
N ARG A 37 -11.23 7.55 -13.62
CA ARG A 37 -10.95 6.43 -14.56
C ARG A 37 -9.43 6.12 -14.58
N GLY A 38 -9.04 4.84 -14.48
CA GLY A 38 -7.64 4.33 -14.45
C GLY A 38 -7.08 4.16 -13.02
N GLY A 39 -6.12 3.28 -12.70
CA GLY A 39 -5.34 2.28 -13.46
C GLY A 39 -4.44 1.47 -12.50
N ASP A 40 -3.77 2.16 -11.57
CA ASP A 40 -2.72 1.59 -10.69
C ASP A 40 -3.09 1.73 -9.19
N ILE A 41 -2.64 0.80 -8.35
CA ILE A 41 -2.88 0.80 -6.88
C ILE A 41 -1.65 1.43 -6.23
N ASP A 42 -1.78 2.65 -5.73
CA ASP A 42 -0.68 3.33 -5.03
C ASP A 42 -0.70 2.98 -3.53
N LEU A 43 0.33 2.31 -3.05
CA LEU A 43 0.46 1.85 -1.67
C LEU A 43 1.67 2.48 -0.97
N LEU A 44 1.42 3.05 0.21
CA LEU A 44 2.47 3.46 1.14
C LEU A 44 2.51 2.45 2.28
N ILE A 45 3.65 1.80 2.44
CA ILE A 45 3.92 0.86 3.51
C ILE A 45 4.73 1.57 4.58
N GLU A 46 4.18 1.64 5.79
CA GLU A 46 4.86 2.16 6.96
C GLU A 46 5.23 1.01 7.91
N SER A 47 6.51 0.90 8.25
CA SER A 47 7.05 -0.09 9.19
C SER A 47 8.26 0.50 9.94
N PRO A 48 8.55 0.10 11.20
CA PRO A 48 9.81 0.44 11.87
C PRO A 48 11.04 0.02 11.06
N THR A 49 10.94 -1.11 10.34
CA THR A 49 11.92 -1.61 9.38
C THR A 49 11.26 -1.62 8.00
N PRO A 50 11.34 -0.53 7.22
CA PRO A 50 10.69 -0.47 5.92
C PRO A 50 11.27 -1.51 4.95
N PRO A 51 10.45 -2.09 4.05
CA PRO A 51 10.93 -3.07 3.10
C PRO A 51 12.01 -2.47 2.19
N ASP A 52 13.08 -3.23 1.96
CA ASP A 52 14.15 -2.87 1.03
C ASP A 52 13.69 -2.95 -0.44
N LEU A 53 14.60 -2.68 -1.37
CA LEU A 53 14.27 -2.67 -2.80
C LEU A 53 13.76 -4.03 -3.30
N LEU A 54 14.33 -5.14 -2.81
CA LEU A 54 13.94 -6.49 -3.20
C LEU A 54 12.56 -6.83 -2.64
N GLN A 55 12.34 -6.57 -1.35
CA GLN A 55 11.05 -6.78 -0.69
C GLN A 55 9.95 -5.96 -1.34
N LYS A 56 10.22 -4.70 -1.69
CA LYS A 56 9.27 -3.86 -2.44
C LYS A 56 8.92 -4.47 -3.80
N ALA A 57 9.90 -4.96 -4.55
CA ALA A 57 9.68 -5.60 -5.84
C ALA A 57 8.86 -6.90 -5.70
N LEU A 58 9.13 -7.70 -4.65
CA LEU A 58 8.34 -8.90 -4.34
C LEU A 58 6.89 -8.57 -4.01
N ILE A 59 6.65 -7.56 -3.16
CA ILE A 59 5.30 -7.10 -2.82
C ILE A 59 4.58 -6.64 -4.09
N LYS A 60 5.23 -5.80 -4.91
CA LYS A 60 4.66 -5.33 -6.18
C LYS A 60 4.24 -6.49 -7.08
N ASN A 61 5.19 -7.36 -7.43
CA ASN A 61 4.93 -8.48 -8.33
C ASN A 61 3.83 -9.42 -7.81
N GLN A 62 3.81 -9.71 -6.51
CA GLN A 62 2.81 -10.59 -5.92
C GLN A 62 1.41 -9.96 -5.90
N LEU A 63 1.31 -8.66 -5.61
CA LEU A 63 0.04 -7.96 -5.64
C LEU A 63 -0.50 -7.80 -7.07
N GLU A 64 0.35 -7.48 -8.03
CA GLU A 64 -0.07 -7.40 -9.44
C GLU A 64 -0.59 -8.74 -9.94
N ALA A 65 0.08 -9.85 -9.59
CA ALA A 65 -0.36 -11.20 -9.94
C ALA A 65 -1.69 -11.58 -9.28
N LEU A 66 -1.93 -11.20 -8.03
CA LEU A 66 -3.15 -11.57 -7.30
C LEU A 66 -4.34 -10.68 -7.64
N LEU A 67 -4.09 -9.39 -7.88
CA LEU A 67 -5.13 -8.38 -8.08
C LEU A 67 -5.42 -8.14 -9.56
N GLN A 68 -4.54 -8.60 -10.47
CA GLN A 68 -4.64 -8.36 -11.92
C GLN A 68 -4.71 -6.87 -12.26
N LEU A 69 -4.06 -6.05 -11.44
CA LEU A 69 -4.02 -4.59 -11.55
C LEU A 69 -2.58 -4.14 -11.25
N PRO A 70 -2.06 -3.13 -11.96
CA PRO A 70 -0.75 -2.54 -11.64
C PRO A 70 -0.72 -2.00 -10.21
N VAL A 71 0.43 -2.10 -9.55
CA VAL A 71 0.63 -1.66 -8.17
C VAL A 71 1.95 -0.91 -8.04
N ASP A 72 1.91 0.26 -7.40
CA ASP A 72 3.11 1.01 -7.04
C ASP A 72 3.28 1.05 -5.52
N VAL A 73 4.50 0.74 -5.09
CA VAL A 73 4.83 0.54 -3.67
C VAL A 73 5.89 1.54 -3.24
N ILE A 74 5.54 2.34 -2.24
CA ILE A 74 6.45 3.24 -1.54
C ILE A 74 6.58 2.76 -0.10
N ALA A 75 7.79 2.88 0.45
CA ALA A 75 8.08 2.49 1.82
C ALA A 75 8.50 3.72 2.63
N LYS A 76 8.10 3.74 3.90
CA LYS A 76 8.47 4.77 4.86
C LYS A 76 8.81 4.10 6.20
N ASN A 77 9.86 4.59 6.85
CA ASN A 77 10.11 4.25 8.24
C ASN A 77 9.08 4.95 9.15
N SER A 78 8.42 4.20 10.03
CA SER A 78 7.39 4.75 10.95
C SER A 78 7.92 5.87 11.85
N HIS A 79 9.20 5.86 12.20
CA HIS A 79 9.83 6.84 13.10
C HIS A 79 10.50 8.00 12.36
N ALA A 80 10.67 7.91 11.04
CA ALA A 80 11.29 8.96 10.26
C ALA A 80 10.26 10.02 9.83
N LYS A 81 10.72 11.27 9.70
CA LYS A 81 9.92 12.34 9.12
C LYS A 81 9.60 12.00 7.65
N PRO A 82 8.34 12.11 7.21
CA PRO A 82 7.98 11.82 5.83
C PRO A 82 8.62 12.83 4.87
N SER A 83 8.98 12.36 3.67
CA SER A 83 9.26 13.25 2.53
C SER A 83 7.99 14.03 2.15
N PRO A 84 8.09 15.15 1.40
CA PRO A 84 6.92 15.90 0.96
C PRO A 84 5.88 15.04 0.25
N PHE A 85 6.33 14.12 -0.61
CA PHE A 85 5.43 13.18 -1.29
C PHE A 85 4.74 12.21 -0.31
N GLN A 86 5.50 11.62 0.63
CA GLN A 86 4.93 10.73 1.64
C GLN A 86 3.93 11.46 2.55
N ALA A 87 4.19 12.73 2.87
CA ALA A 87 3.27 13.54 3.67
C ALA A 87 1.93 13.76 2.96
N ILE A 88 1.97 14.02 1.65
CA ILE A 88 0.75 14.12 0.82
C ILE A 88 0.02 12.77 0.81
N ALA A 89 0.74 11.67 0.55
CA ALA A 89 0.16 10.33 0.54
C ALA A 89 -0.52 9.95 1.86
N LEU A 90 0.08 10.31 3.00
CA LEU A 90 -0.50 10.09 4.33
C LEU A 90 -1.73 10.98 4.59
N HIS A 91 -1.71 12.22 4.10
CA HIS A 91 -2.81 13.17 4.31
C HIS A 91 -4.03 12.85 3.43
N THR A 92 -3.81 12.41 2.18
CA THR A 92 -4.90 12.12 1.23
C THR A 92 -5.30 10.65 1.19
N GLY A 93 -4.46 9.79 1.76
CA GLY A 93 -4.65 8.34 1.71
C GLY A 93 -5.61 7.81 2.77
N VAL A 94 -6.07 6.58 2.54
CA VAL A 94 -6.93 5.82 3.45
C VAL A 94 -6.13 4.64 3.99
N ARG A 95 -6.05 4.53 5.32
CA ARG A 95 -5.38 3.40 5.96
C ARG A 95 -6.22 2.14 5.80
N LEU A 96 -5.62 1.08 5.26
CA LEU A 96 -6.28 -0.20 5.14
C LEU A 96 -6.28 -0.89 6.50
N THR A 97 -7.45 -1.35 6.92
CA THR A 97 -7.64 -2.13 8.14
C THR A 97 -8.12 -3.52 7.76
N ALA A 98 -7.78 -4.52 8.57
CA ALA A 98 -8.37 -5.84 8.40
C ALA A 98 -9.91 -5.68 8.49
N PRO A 99 -10.68 -6.18 7.52
CA PRO A 99 -12.12 -6.20 7.62
C PRO A 99 -12.57 -6.96 8.87
N LYS A 100 -13.63 -6.47 9.50
CA LYS A 100 -14.28 -7.12 10.64
C LYS A 100 -14.98 -8.41 10.22
#